data_AF-A0A1H2TY86-F1
#
_entry.id   AF-A0A1H2TY86-F1
#
_cell.length_a   1.000
_cell.length_b   1.000
_cell.length_c   1.000
_cell.angle_alpha   90.00
_cell.angle_beta   90.00
_cell.angle_gamma   90.00
#
_symmetry.space_group_name_H-M   'P 1'
#
loop_
_entity.id
_entity.type
_entity.pdbx_description
1 polymer ?
#
loop_
_entity_poly.entity_id
_entity_poly.type
_entity_poly.pdbx_seq_one_letter_code
_entity_poly.pdbx_strand_id
1 'polypeptide(L)'
;MKNSITLLSLFLFFSINVCGQNSTQNQEESLGSIENPEIAVRINLDSITLPKSSEMLSENSFWALIENSLKETTNQEDQEIFLVSAIEKLTPQEMIGFRLRTDKLLFDTYNENLWCAAYIMNGGCSDGGFEYFRCWLISRGKEVFYNVKENPDSLINEVIVGQENYEFEGFWYVAMNAFKNKTDKELFSYIDYDRFVTNDENYPVLKFSWNIDEPKTMGVICPVLFKNLWK
;
A
#
# COMPACT_ATOMS: atom_id res chain seq x y z
N MET A 1 23.58 31.51 33.74
CA MET A 1 23.17 30.78 34.95
C MET A 1 22.73 29.40 34.52
N LYS A 2 23.49 28.37 34.91
CA LYS A 2 23.14 26.96 34.75
C LYS A 2 22.06 26.62 35.78
N ASN A 3 21.14 25.70 35.45
CA ASN A 3 20.85 24.58 36.35
C ASN A 3 20.21 23.43 35.58
N SER A 4 20.91 22.30 35.66
CA SER A 4 20.58 20.95 35.23
C SER A 4 19.97 20.23 36.42
N ILE A 5 18.93 19.41 36.23
CA ILE A 5 18.52 18.39 37.19
C ILE A 5 18.30 17.06 36.45
N THR A 6 18.87 16.04 37.04
CA THR A 6 19.28 14.74 36.49
C THR A 6 18.22 13.66 36.71
N LEU A 7 18.32 12.60 35.90
CA LEU A 7 17.60 11.31 35.90
C LEU A 7 17.37 10.65 37.27
N LEU A 8 16.31 9.83 37.37
CA LEU A 8 16.39 8.54 38.05
C LEU A 8 15.43 7.49 37.42
N SER A 9 16.02 6.50 36.77
CA SER A 9 15.42 5.30 36.21
C SER A 9 15.26 4.22 37.29
N LEU A 10 14.06 3.66 37.47
CA LEU A 10 13.79 2.54 38.38
C LEU A 10 13.75 1.21 37.61
N PHE A 11 14.79 0.39 37.79
CA PHE A 11 14.77 -1.04 37.49
C PHE A 11 14.24 -1.79 38.71
N LEU A 12 13.21 -2.62 38.54
CA LEU A 12 12.75 -3.58 39.54
C LEU A 12 13.12 -5.00 39.09
N PHE A 13 14.20 -5.53 39.67
CA PHE A 13 14.47 -6.97 39.69
C PHE A 13 13.81 -7.54 40.96
N PHE A 14 12.85 -8.45 40.80
CA PHE A 14 12.48 -9.37 41.87
C PHE A 14 13.12 -10.72 41.59
N SER A 15 13.86 -11.22 42.57
CA SER A 15 14.36 -12.59 42.61
C SER A 15 14.06 -13.20 43.97
N ILE A 16 14.11 -14.53 43.96
CA ILE A 16 14.19 -15.47 45.08
C ILE A 16 12.84 -15.84 45.73
N ASN A 17 12.38 -17.08 45.53
CA ASN A 17 12.65 -18.17 46.48
C ASN A 17 12.25 -19.54 45.93
N VAL A 18 13.22 -20.44 45.99
CA VAL A 18 13.10 -21.89 45.85
C VAL A 18 12.68 -22.45 47.20
N CYS A 19 11.74 -23.40 47.22
CA CYS A 19 11.68 -24.41 48.28
C CYS A 19 11.13 -25.71 47.68
N GLY A 20 11.91 -26.78 47.78
CA GLY A 20 11.58 -28.10 47.22
C GLY A 20 11.01 -29.07 48.24
N GLN A 21 10.64 -30.27 47.76
CA GLN A 21 10.80 -31.55 48.45
C GLN A 21 10.54 -32.72 47.48
N ASN A 22 11.10 -33.87 47.85
CA ASN A 22 11.55 -35.01 47.04
C ASN A 22 10.51 -36.12 46.79
N SER A 23 10.83 -36.96 45.78
CA SER A 23 10.63 -38.43 45.64
C SER A 23 9.20 -39.00 45.69
N THR A 24 8.77 -39.89 44.80
CA THR A 24 9.16 -41.33 44.76
C THR A 24 8.70 -41.97 43.43
N GLN A 25 9.39 -43.04 43.01
CA GLN A 25 9.20 -43.85 41.79
C GLN A 25 7.83 -44.55 41.67
N ASN A 26 7.40 -44.83 40.44
CA ASN A 26 6.84 -46.12 39.99
C ASN A 26 6.83 -46.20 38.43
N GLN A 27 7.42 -47.27 37.88
CA GLN A 27 7.12 -47.83 36.54
C GLN A 27 5.77 -48.57 36.66
N GLU A 28 4.85 -48.63 35.69
CA GLU A 28 4.86 -49.27 34.37
C GLU A 28 3.48 -48.96 33.74
N GLU A 29 3.38 -48.68 32.45
CA GLU A 29 2.41 -49.34 31.54
C GLU A 29 2.45 -48.71 30.14
N SER A 30 2.67 -49.57 29.14
CA SER A 30 2.64 -49.21 27.74
C SER A 30 1.18 -49.12 27.26
N LEU A 31 0.84 -48.03 26.58
CA LEU A 31 -0.24 -48.06 25.61
C LEU A 31 0.16 -47.16 24.44
N GLY A 32 0.45 -47.78 23.29
CA GLY A 32 0.72 -47.06 22.07
C GLY A 32 -0.53 -46.30 21.63
N SER A 33 -0.41 -45.00 21.47
CA SER A 33 -1.31 -44.19 20.65
C SER A 33 -0.54 -43.72 19.43
N ILE A 34 -1.07 -44.11 18.28
CA ILE A 34 -0.63 -43.75 16.94
C ILE A 34 -0.68 -42.22 16.84
N GLU A 35 0.46 -41.55 16.96
CA GLU A 35 0.60 -40.17 16.51
C GLU A 35 0.61 -40.18 14.99
N ASN A 36 -0.53 -39.83 14.40
CA ASN A 36 -0.63 -39.43 13.01
C ASN A 36 0.02 -38.05 12.89
N PRO A 37 1.21 -37.89 12.28
CA PRO A 37 1.72 -36.56 12.01
C PRO A 37 1.00 -36.10 10.76
N GLU A 38 -0.02 -35.25 10.93
CA GLU A 38 -0.36 -34.30 9.88
C GLU A 38 0.92 -33.51 9.60
N ILE A 39 1.58 -33.87 8.50
CA ILE A 39 2.72 -33.16 7.95
C ILE A 39 2.19 -31.78 7.56
N ALA A 40 2.26 -30.85 8.50
CA ALA A 40 2.33 -29.44 8.18
C ALA A 40 3.59 -29.29 7.31
N VAL A 41 3.42 -29.30 6.00
CA VAL A 41 4.47 -28.97 5.05
C VAL A 41 4.82 -27.51 5.29
N ARG A 42 5.73 -27.27 6.25
CA ARG A 42 6.48 -26.03 6.32
C ARG A 42 7.41 -26.07 5.11
N ILE A 43 6.95 -25.50 4.01
CA ILE A 43 7.81 -25.22 2.86
C ILE A 43 8.99 -24.44 3.43
N ASN A 44 10.18 -25.04 3.39
CA ASN A 44 11.41 -24.39 3.77
C ASN A 44 11.72 -23.31 2.72
N LEU A 45 11.15 -22.12 2.93
CA LEU A 45 11.25 -20.97 2.04
C LEU A 45 12.72 -20.53 1.86
N ASP A 46 13.62 -20.90 2.78
CA ASP A 46 15.05 -20.59 2.72
C ASP A 46 15.77 -21.30 1.56
N SER A 47 15.16 -22.35 0.98
CA SER A 47 15.70 -23.10 -0.16
C SER A 47 15.17 -22.64 -1.52
N ILE A 48 14.16 -21.77 -1.56
CA ILE A 48 13.61 -21.21 -2.80
C ILE A 48 14.24 -19.85 -3.02
N THR A 49 15.21 -19.77 -3.93
CA THR A 49 15.63 -18.49 -4.49
C THR A 49 14.46 -17.93 -5.28
N LEU A 50 13.73 -16.97 -4.70
CA LEU A 50 12.67 -16.25 -5.39
C LEU A 50 13.31 -15.45 -6.54
N PRO A 51 12.99 -15.74 -7.82
CA PRO A 51 13.57 -14.99 -8.92
C PRO A 51 13.03 -13.57 -8.95
N LYS A 52 13.82 -12.64 -9.49
CA LYS A 52 13.31 -11.32 -9.85
C LYS A 52 12.21 -11.46 -10.92
N SER A 53 11.21 -10.59 -10.87
CA SER A 53 10.10 -10.60 -11.82
C SER A 53 9.81 -9.20 -12.36
N SER A 54 9.41 -9.15 -13.62
CA SER A 54 8.79 -8.00 -14.28
C SER A 54 7.33 -8.27 -14.67
N GLU A 55 6.77 -9.39 -14.22
CA GLU A 55 5.42 -9.82 -14.59
C GLU A 55 4.39 -9.15 -13.68
N MET A 56 3.55 -8.30 -14.28
CA MET A 56 2.43 -7.69 -13.59
C MET A 56 1.34 -8.72 -13.27
N LEU A 57 0.67 -8.52 -12.15
CA LEU A 57 -0.57 -9.22 -11.85
C LEU A 57 -1.58 -8.92 -12.96
N SER A 58 -2.40 -9.92 -13.29
CA SER A 58 -3.47 -9.75 -14.28
C SER A 58 -4.37 -8.58 -13.86
N GLU A 59 -4.83 -7.82 -14.84
CA GLU A 59 -5.60 -6.62 -14.55
C GLU A 59 -6.92 -6.95 -13.83
N ASN A 60 -7.58 -8.03 -14.24
CA ASN A 60 -8.81 -8.48 -13.61
C ASN A 60 -8.57 -8.89 -12.14
N SER A 61 -7.47 -9.59 -11.85
CA SER A 61 -7.12 -9.98 -10.48
C SER A 61 -6.79 -8.76 -9.62
N PHE A 62 -6.06 -7.78 -10.17
CA PHE A 62 -5.74 -6.54 -9.49
C PHE A 62 -7.01 -5.77 -9.11
N TRP A 63 -7.88 -5.49 -10.09
CA TRP A 63 -9.10 -4.74 -9.83
C TRP A 63 -10.07 -5.48 -8.93
N ALA A 64 -10.15 -6.82 -9.00
CA ALA A 64 -10.95 -7.60 -8.07
C ALA A 64 -10.53 -7.42 -6.61
N LEU A 65 -9.23 -7.27 -6.31
CA LEU A 65 -8.75 -6.98 -4.95
C LEU A 65 -9.20 -5.59 -4.49
N ILE A 66 -9.10 -4.58 -5.36
CA ILE A 66 -9.52 -3.20 -5.05
C ILE A 66 -11.04 -3.11 -4.86
N GLU A 67 -11.82 -3.73 -5.74
CA GLU A 67 -13.28 -3.73 -5.65
C GLU A 67 -13.77 -4.46 -4.40
N ASN A 68 -13.10 -5.55 -4.01
CA ASN A 68 -13.43 -6.23 -2.76
C ASN A 68 -13.06 -5.38 -1.54
N SER A 69 -11.93 -4.65 -1.55
CA SER A 69 -11.59 -3.77 -0.43
C SER A 69 -12.62 -2.63 -0.29
N LEU A 70 -13.10 -2.06 -1.39
CA LEU A 70 -14.16 -1.04 -1.37
C LEU A 70 -15.51 -1.58 -0.87
N LYS A 71 -15.83 -2.85 -1.09
CA LYS A 71 -17.08 -3.48 -0.60
C LYS A 71 -17.04 -3.77 0.90
N GLU A 72 -15.87 -4.15 1.40
CA GLU A 72 -15.69 -4.64 2.77
C GLU A 72 -15.25 -3.54 3.76
N THR A 73 -14.97 -2.33 3.27
CA THR A 73 -14.43 -1.22 4.09
C THR A 73 -15.13 0.09 3.78
N THR A 74 -15.05 1.05 4.72
CA THR A 74 -15.74 2.34 4.59
C THR A 74 -14.80 3.54 4.63
N ASN A 75 -13.53 3.31 4.95
CA ASN A 75 -12.48 4.33 5.06
C ASN A 75 -11.13 3.76 4.58
N GLN A 76 -10.16 4.65 4.34
CA GLN A 76 -8.85 4.28 3.80
C GLN A 76 -8.02 3.41 4.75
N GLU A 77 -8.07 3.65 6.07
CA GLU A 77 -7.30 2.88 7.06
C GLU A 77 -7.72 1.41 7.04
N ASP A 78 -9.03 1.15 7.07
CA ASP A 78 -9.58 -0.20 6.95
C ASP A 78 -9.29 -0.80 5.57
N GLN A 79 -9.36 0.01 4.50
CA GLN A 79 -9.06 -0.42 3.14
C GLN A 79 -7.60 -0.90 3.01
N GLU A 80 -6.65 -0.19 3.62
CA GLU A 80 -5.24 -0.56 3.66
C GLU A 80 -5.04 -1.91 4.35
N ILE A 81 -5.59 -2.07 5.56
CA ILE A 81 -5.51 -3.32 6.35
C ILE A 81 -6.10 -4.49 5.57
N PHE A 82 -7.26 -4.27 4.94
CA PHE A 82 -7.90 -5.28 4.11
C PHE A 82 -7.01 -5.68 2.92
N LEU A 83 -6.47 -4.69 2.20
CA LEU A 83 -5.63 -4.95 1.03
C LEU A 83 -4.36 -5.72 1.40
N VAL A 84 -3.67 -5.34 2.47
CA VAL A 84 -2.51 -6.09 2.97
C VAL A 84 -2.90 -7.55 3.24
N SER A 85 -3.98 -7.77 4.02
CA SER A 85 -4.46 -9.11 4.37
C SER A 85 -4.90 -9.94 3.16
N ALA A 86 -5.46 -9.29 2.13
CA ALA A 86 -5.88 -9.95 0.90
C ALA A 86 -4.70 -10.30 0.01
N ILE A 87 -3.73 -9.39 -0.14
CA ILE A 87 -2.51 -9.58 -0.92
C ILE A 87 -1.64 -10.66 -0.28
N GLU A 88 -1.59 -10.77 1.05
CA GLU A 88 -0.88 -11.83 1.79
C GLU A 88 -1.29 -13.26 1.38
N LYS A 89 -2.50 -13.43 0.84
CA LYS A 89 -3.00 -14.73 0.36
C LYS A 89 -2.45 -15.12 -1.01
N LEU A 90 -1.89 -14.17 -1.76
CA LEU A 90 -1.28 -14.42 -3.07
C LEU A 90 0.08 -15.13 -2.95
N THR A 91 0.59 -15.65 -4.06
CA THR A 91 2.00 -16.08 -4.13
C THR A 91 2.96 -14.89 -4.09
N PRO A 92 4.22 -15.04 -3.63
CA PRO A 92 5.19 -13.94 -3.67
C PRO A 92 5.36 -13.30 -5.05
N GLN A 93 5.30 -14.09 -6.12
CA GLN A 93 5.34 -13.59 -7.51
C GLN A 93 4.15 -12.70 -7.84
N GLU A 94 2.93 -13.08 -7.42
CA GLU A 94 1.73 -12.28 -7.64
C GLU A 94 1.72 -11.01 -6.78
N MET A 95 2.32 -11.01 -5.58
CA MET A 95 2.50 -9.80 -4.76
C MET A 95 3.42 -8.79 -5.46
N ILE A 96 4.55 -9.26 -6.01
CA ILE A 96 5.41 -8.44 -6.87
C ILE A 96 4.59 -7.93 -8.05
N GLY A 97 3.83 -8.80 -8.71
CA GLY A 97 2.95 -8.43 -9.80
C GLY A 97 1.91 -7.37 -9.44
N PHE A 98 1.36 -7.38 -8.22
CA PHE A 98 0.46 -6.34 -7.74
C PHE A 98 1.19 -4.99 -7.68
N ARG A 99 2.39 -4.94 -7.08
CA ARG A 99 3.19 -3.71 -7.03
C ARG A 99 3.50 -3.19 -8.44
N LEU A 100 3.96 -4.05 -9.34
CA LEU A 100 4.25 -3.68 -10.72
C LEU A 100 3.01 -3.17 -11.47
N ARG A 101 1.84 -3.74 -11.19
CA ARG A 101 0.58 -3.22 -11.74
C ARG A 101 0.27 -1.83 -11.19
N THR A 102 0.45 -1.61 -9.89
CA THR A 102 0.31 -0.27 -9.29
C THR A 102 1.24 0.73 -9.96
N ASP A 103 2.52 0.41 -10.13
CA ASP A 103 3.51 1.27 -10.80
C ASP A 103 3.08 1.63 -12.22
N LYS A 104 2.59 0.64 -12.98
CA LYS A 104 2.10 0.87 -14.34
C LYS A 104 0.90 1.83 -14.37
N LEU A 105 -0.02 1.72 -13.41
CA LEU A 105 -1.20 2.59 -13.33
C LEU A 105 -0.84 4.00 -12.88
N LEU A 106 0.10 4.14 -11.95
CA LEU A 106 0.67 5.44 -11.55
C LEU A 106 1.37 6.12 -12.73
N PHE A 107 2.16 5.37 -13.49
CA PHE A 107 2.82 5.84 -14.71
C PHE A 107 1.82 6.30 -15.77
N ASP A 108 0.76 5.52 -15.99
CA ASP A 108 -0.28 5.85 -16.97
C ASP A 108 -1.10 7.09 -16.63
N THR A 109 -1.06 7.52 -15.37
CA THR A 109 -1.77 8.69 -14.87
C THR A 109 -0.84 9.86 -14.55
N TYR A 110 0.47 9.71 -14.81
CA TYR A 110 1.45 10.79 -14.66
C TYR A 110 1.38 11.76 -15.84
N ASN A 111 0.44 12.71 -15.78
CA ASN A 111 0.27 13.76 -16.77
C ASN A 111 -0.19 15.08 -16.14
N GLU A 112 0.02 16.17 -16.85
CA GLU A 112 -0.28 17.54 -16.41
C GLU A 112 -1.77 17.81 -16.22
N ASN A 113 -2.65 17.11 -16.94
CA ASN A 113 -4.10 17.31 -16.82
C ASN A 113 -4.64 16.72 -15.51
N LEU A 114 -4.19 15.52 -15.15
CA LEU A 114 -4.54 14.95 -13.86
C LEU A 114 -3.90 15.74 -12.71
N TRP A 115 -2.70 16.28 -12.90
CA TRP A 115 -2.10 17.19 -11.93
C TRP A 115 -2.95 18.44 -11.71
N CYS A 116 -3.50 19.03 -12.78
CA CYS A 116 -4.44 20.15 -12.68
C CYS A 116 -5.65 19.78 -11.80
N ALA A 117 -6.24 18.61 -12.04
CA ALA A 117 -7.39 18.13 -11.27
C ALA A 117 -7.03 17.94 -9.79
N ALA A 118 -5.91 17.27 -9.50
CA ALA A 118 -5.41 17.07 -8.14
C ALA A 118 -5.18 18.41 -7.42
N TYR A 119 -4.56 19.37 -8.10
CA TYR A 119 -4.32 20.70 -7.57
C TYR A 119 -5.63 21.43 -7.21
N ILE A 120 -6.64 21.38 -8.08
CA ILE A 120 -7.94 22.00 -7.80
C ILE A 120 -8.64 21.30 -6.62
N MET A 121 -8.66 19.96 -6.59
CA MET A 121 -9.37 19.19 -5.56
C MET A 121 -8.76 19.37 -4.17
N ASN A 122 -7.43 19.37 -4.06
CA ASN A 122 -6.72 19.51 -2.79
C ASN A 122 -6.43 20.98 -2.41
N GLY A 123 -6.77 21.95 -3.26
CA GLY A 123 -6.43 23.36 -3.04
C GLY A 123 -4.93 23.66 -3.11
N GLY A 124 -4.18 22.80 -3.80
CA GLY A 124 -2.72 22.76 -3.87
C GLY A 124 -2.23 21.34 -4.07
N CYS A 125 -1.05 21.14 -4.67
CA CYS A 125 -0.49 19.80 -4.83
C CYS A 125 1.04 19.87 -4.95
N SER A 126 1.74 19.12 -4.10
CA SER A 126 3.19 18.89 -4.21
C SER A 126 3.47 17.64 -5.05
N ASP A 127 4.71 17.39 -5.43
CA ASP A 127 5.08 16.16 -6.17
C ASP A 127 4.67 14.89 -5.40
N GLY A 128 4.94 14.85 -4.09
CA GLY A 128 4.52 13.74 -3.23
C GLY A 128 3.00 13.65 -3.06
N GLY A 129 2.33 14.80 -2.91
CA GLY A 129 0.88 14.86 -2.86
C GLY A 129 0.24 14.34 -4.15
N PHE A 130 0.83 14.62 -5.31
CA PHE A 130 0.34 14.12 -6.60
C PHE A 130 0.54 12.61 -6.75
N GLU A 131 1.61 12.04 -6.19
CA GLU A 131 1.78 10.59 -6.10
C GLU A 131 0.67 9.97 -5.25
N TYR A 132 0.44 10.49 -4.05
CA TYR A 132 -0.58 9.95 -3.15
C TYR A 132 -2.01 10.21 -3.62
N PHE A 133 -2.24 11.26 -4.42
CA PHE A 133 -3.50 11.47 -5.12
C PHE A 133 -3.76 10.39 -6.16
N ARG A 134 -2.73 9.98 -6.93
CA ARG A 134 -2.87 8.87 -7.89
C ARG A 134 -3.03 7.52 -7.19
N CYS A 135 -2.39 7.31 -6.04
CA CYS A 135 -2.67 6.16 -5.17
C CYS A 135 -4.13 6.13 -4.71
N TRP A 136 -4.66 7.26 -4.26
CA TRP A 136 -6.08 7.40 -3.93
C TRP A 136 -6.96 7.08 -5.13
N LEU A 137 -6.67 7.64 -6.31
CA LEU A 137 -7.43 7.38 -7.54
C LEU A 137 -7.48 5.88 -7.88
N ILE A 138 -6.37 5.16 -7.77
CA ILE A 138 -6.33 3.70 -7.98
C ILE A 138 -7.21 2.98 -6.95
N SER A 139 -7.18 3.41 -5.69
CA SER A 139 -7.99 2.78 -4.63
C SER A 139 -9.50 2.96 -4.82
N ARG A 140 -9.94 3.89 -5.67
CA ARG A 140 -11.35 4.08 -6.05
C ARG A 140 -11.89 3.03 -7.03
N GLY A 141 -11.02 2.15 -7.53
CA GLY A 141 -11.42 1.03 -8.38
C GLY A 141 -11.44 1.35 -9.87
N LYS A 142 -11.70 0.31 -10.66
CA LYS A 142 -11.47 0.29 -12.11
C LYS A 142 -12.25 1.37 -12.87
N GLU A 143 -13.55 1.47 -12.60
CA GLU A 143 -14.44 2.38 -13.32
C GLU A 143 -14.03 3.84 -13.11
N VAL A 144 -13.83 4.25 -11.86
CA VAL A 144 -13.38 5.60 -11.52
C VAL A 144 -12.02 5.89 -12.16
N PHE A 145 -11.06 4.97 -12.00
CA PHE A 145 -9.73 5.14 -12.57
C PHE A 145 -9.75 5.40 -14.08
N TYR A 146 -10.46 4.56 -14.85
CA TYR A 146 -10.48 4.70 -16.31
C TYR A 146 -11.30 5.90 -16.78
N ASN A 147 -12.39 6.25 -16.09
CA ASN A 147 -13.13 7.47 -16.41
C ASN A 147 -12.25 8.72 -16.22
N VAL A 148 -11.49 8.78 -15.13
CA VAL A 148 -10.59 9.89 -14.81
C VAL A 148 -9.38 9.93 -15.73
N LYS A 149 -8.85 8.77 -16.12
CA LYS A 149 -7.73 8.68 -17.08
C LYS A 149 -8.11 9.29 -18.43
N GLU A 150 -9.34 9.09 -18.89
CA GLU A 150 -9.84 9.69 -20.13
C GLU A 150 -10.27 11.16 -19.94
N ASN A 151 -10.84 11.50 -18.80
CA ASN A 151 -11.31 12.85 -18.49
C ASN A 151 -11.12 13.18 -16.99
N PRO A 152 -10.03 13.88 -16.61
CA PRO A 152 -9.80 14.24 -15.20
C PRO A 152 -10.93 15.04 -14.56
N ASP A 153 -11.69 15.80 -15.35
CA ASP A 153 -12.82 16.60 -14.88
C ASP A 153 -13.99 15.74 -14.34
N SER A 154 -14.01 14.42 -14.65
CA SER A 154 -14.99 13.48 -14.09
C SER A 154 -14.82 13.25 -12.58
N LEU A 155 -13.69 13.65 -12.01
CA LEU A 155 -13.42 13.59 -10.57
C LEU A 155 -14.42 14.39 -9.73
N ILE A 156 -15.20 15.29 -10.34
CA ILE A 156 -16.31 15.97 -9.65
C ILE A 156 -17.28 14.98 -8.99
N ASN A 157 -17.42 13.77 -9.55
CA ASN A 157 -18.28 12.72 -9.01
C ASN A 157 -17.72 12.05 -7.74
N GLU A 158 -16.42 12.20 -7.49
CA GLU A 158 -15.74 11.66 -6.31
C GLU A 158 -15.56 12.71 -5.20
N VAL A 159 -16.03 13.94 -5.40
CA VAL A 159 -15.92 15.01 -4.40
C VAL A 159 -16.87 14.74 -3.23
N ILE A 160 -16.30 14.73 -2.02
CA ILE A 160 -17.04 14.55 -0.77
C ILE A 160 -17.08 15.88 -0.01
N VAL A 161 -18.28 16.29 0.41
CA VAL A 161 -18.48 17.55 1.14
C VAL A 161 -17.72 17.51 2.47
N GLY A 162 -16.82 18.47 2.67
CA GLY A 162 -16.01 18.60 3.89
C GLY A 162 -14.73 17.78 3.89
N GLN A 163 -14.44 17.01 2.83
CA GLN A 163 -13.14 16.38 2.65
C GLN A 163 -12.13 17.39 2.07
N GLU A 164 -10.99 17.54 2.75
CA GLU A 164 -9.97 18.53 2.40
C GLU A 164 -8.81 17.94 1.59
N ASN A 165 -8.60 16.62 1.63
CA ASN A 165 -7.51 15.94 0.91
C ASN A 165 -7.99 14.64 0.26
N TYR A 166 -7.56 14.40 -0.96
CA TYR A 166 -7.81 13.20 -1.77
C TYR A 166 -6.51 12.43 -2.02
N GLU A 167 -5.75 12.17 -0.96
CA GLU A 167 -4.50 11.40 -0.99
C GLU A 167 -4.67 10.08 -0.23
N PHE A 168 -3.87 9.07 -0.59
CA PHE A 168 -3.83 7.79 0.10
C PHE A 168 -2.42 7.19 0.08
N GLU A 169 -1.54 7.70 0.93
CA GLU A 169 -0.15 7.25 1.07
C GLU A 169 -0.05 5.76 1.40
N GLY A 170 -0.87 5.26 2.33
CA GLY A 170 -0.87 3.87 2.78
C GLY A 170 -1.01 2.84 1.64
N PHE A 171 -1.77 3.20 0.59
CA PHE A 171 -1.93 2.35 -0.59
C PHE A 171 -0.60 2.03 -1.29
N TRP A 172 0.39 2.92 -1.25
CA TRP A 172 1.72 2.69 -1.82
C TRP A 172 2.41 1.46 -1.22
N TYR A 173 2.16 1.22 0.07
CA TYR A 173 2.87 0.24 0.87
C TYR A 173 2.17 -1.12 0.96
N VAL A 174 0.90 -1.26 0.52
CA VAL A 174 0.11 -2.48 0.76
C VAL A 174 0.79 -3.76 0.25
N ALA A 175 1.39 -3.72 -0.95
CA ALA A 175 2.08 -4.87 -1.52
C ALA A 175 3.43 -5.13 -0.84
N MET A 176 4.13 -4.06 -0.45
CA MET A 176 5.42 -4.15 0.24
C MET A 176 5.25 -4.77 1.62
N ASN A 177 4.25 -4.29 2.37
CA ASN A 177 3.90 -4.78 3.70
C ASN A 177 3.46 -6.25 3.62
N ALA A 178 2.57 -6.60 2.71
CA ALA A 178 2.12 -7.99 2.53
C ALA A 178 3.29 -8.94 2.18
N PHE A 179 4.18 -8.52 1.28
CA PHE A 179 5.35 -9.31 0.89
C PHE A 179 6.34 -9.46 2.04
N LYS A 180 6.60 -8.37 2.78
CA LYS A 180 7.47 -8.38 3.96
C LYS A 180 6.91 -9.32 5.04
N ASN A 181 5.63 -9.20 5.36
CA ASN A 181 4.96 -10.05 6.35
C ASN A 181 5.05 -11.54 5.98
N LYS A 182 4.92 -11.89 4.70
CA LYS A 182 4.94 -13.28 4.25
C LYS A 182 6.35 -13.88 4.11
N THR A 183 7.35 -13.07 3.79
CA THR A 183 8.67 -13.57 3.36
C THR A 183 9.84 -13.07 4.19
N ASP A 184 9.60 -12.09 5.09
CA ASP A 184 10.59 -11.29 5.82
C ASP A 184 11.60 -10.56 4.93
N LYS A 185 11.29 -10.37 3.64
CA LYS A 185 12.18 -9.76 2.64
C LYS A 185 11.58 -8.47 2.07
N GLU A 186 12.43 -7.62 1.50
CA GLU A 186 12.01 -6.38 0.84
C GLU A 186 11.61 -6.64 -0.62
N LEU A 187 10.35 -6.30 -0.98
CA LEU A 187 9.77 -6.58 -2.29
C LEU A 187 10.63 -6.04 -3.45
N PHE A 188 11.13 -4.81 -3.35
CA PHE A 188 11.91 -4.16 -4.41
C PHE A 188 13.19 -4.90 -4.79
N SER A 189 13.74 -5.73 -3.89
CA SER A 189 14.90 -6.57 -4.21
C SER A 189 14.58 -7.67 -5.24
N TYR A 190 13.30 -7.93 -5.48
CA TYR A 190 12.77 -8.98 -6.35
C TYR A 190 12.07 -8.44 -7.61
N ILE A 191 12.21 -7.14 -7.89
CA ILE A 191 11.78 -6.57 -9.18
C ILE A 191 12.92 -6.64 -10.18
N ASP A 192 12.60 -7.09 -11.40
CA ASP A 192 13.48 -7.05 -12.56
C ASP A 192 13.36 -5.68 -13.25
N TYR A 193 14.10 -4.69 -12.74
CA TYR A 193 14.13 -3.32 -13.27
C TYR A 193 14.78 -3.21 -14.66
N ASP A 194 15.54 -4.22 -15.10
CA ASP A 194 16.09 -4.23 -16.46
C ASP A 194 14.98 -4.39 -17.50
N ARG A 195 13.88 -5.06 -17.12
CA ARG A 195 12.72 -5.33 -17.99
C ARG A 195 11.50 -4.47 -17.65
N PHE A 196 11.34 -4.07 -16.39
CA PHE A 196 10.22 -3.25 -15.94
C PHE A 196 10.64 -1.79 -15.77
N VAL A 197 10.29 -0.95 -16.76
CA VAL A 197 10.71 0.47 -16.84
C VAL A 197 9.58 1.47 -16.61
N THR A 198 8.36 1.02 -16.31
CA THR A 198 7.22 1.91 -16.04
C THR A 198 7.08 2.13 -14.54
N ASN A 199 8.01 2.89 -13.97
CA ASN A 199 8.10 3.23 -12.56
C ASN A 199 8.42 4.73 -12.38
N ASP A 200 8.51 5.16 -11.12
CA ASP A 200 8.76 6.54 -10.70
C ASP A 200 10.11 7.12 -11.15
N GLU A 201 11.13 6.28 -11.30
CA GLU A 201 12.43 6.71 -11.85
C GLU A 201 12.37 7.08 -13.34
N ASN A 202 11.32 6.65 -14.05
CA ASN A 202 11.20 6.77 -15.50
C ASN A 202 10.03 7.65 -15.95
N TYR A 203 9.42 8.41 -15.04
CA TYR A 203 8.35 9.34 -15.40
C TYR A 203 8.80 10.35 -16.47
N PRO A 204 7.95 10.66 -17.47
CA PRO A 204 8.26 11.66 -18.48
C PRO A 204 8.32 13.06 -17.85
N VAL A 205 9.15 13.94 -18.41
CA VAL A 205 9.15 15.36 -17.99
C VAL A 205 7.82 16.00 -18.38
N LEU A 206 7.05 16.45 -17.38
CA LEU A 206 5.78 17.13 -17.61
C LEU A 206 5.99 18.53 -18.18
N LYS A 207 5.11 18.90 -19.12
CA LYS A 207 5.02 20.26 -19.67
C LYS A 207 3.63 20.79 -19.38
N PHE A 208 3.54 21.67 -18.40
CA PHE A 208 2.27 22.23 -17.97
C PHE A 208 1.74 23.23 -18.99
N SER A 209 0.48 23.04 -19.37
CA SER A 209 -0.32 23.95 -20.20
C SER A 209 -1.15 24.93 -19.36
N TRP A 210 -1.07 24.81 -18.03
CA TRP A 210 -1.76 25.64 -17.06
C TRP A 210 -0.78 26.23 -16.03
N ASN A 211 -1.19 27.31 -15.36
CA ASN A 211 -0.37 28.05 -14.41
C ASN A 211 -1.22 28.52 -13.23
N ILE A 212 -0.68 28.37 -12.02
CA ILE A 212 -1.30 28.81 -10.76
C ILE A 212 -1.44 30.33 -10.71
N ASP A 213 -0.47 31.08 -11.26
CA ASP A 213 -0.53 32.55 -11.33
C ASP A 213 -1.57 33.05 -12.35
N GLU A 214 -2.05 32.16 -13.22
CA GLU A 214 -3.12 32.43 -14.19
C GLU A 214 -4.26 31.39 -14.05
N PRO A 215 -5.03 31.39 -12.94
CA PRO A 215 -5.91 30.27 -12.60
C PRO A 215 -6.93 29.88 -13.67
N LYS A 216 -7.35 30.83 -14.51
CA LYS A 216 -8.26 30.58 -15.63
C LYS A 216 -7.75 29.50 -16.60
N THR A 217 -6.44 29.31 -16.69
CA THR A 217 -5.82 28.25 -17.50
C THR A 217 -6.16 26.86 -16.98
N MET A 218 -6.26 26.67 -15.65
CA MET A 218 -6.74 25.42 -15.05
C MET A 218 -8.21 25.15 -15.40
N GLY A 219 -9.03 26.20 -15.50
CA GLY A 219 -10.41 26.11 -15.96
C GLY A 219 -10.58 25.73 -17.44
N VAL A 220 -9.51 25.80 -18.26
CA VAL A 220 -9.51 25.25 -19.62
C VAL A 220 -9.30 23.73 -19.58
N ILE A 221 -8.50 23.25 -18.63
CA ILE A 221 -8.16 21.82 -18.47
C ILE A 221 -9.26 21.05 -17.75
N CYS A 222 -9.74 21.58 -16.61
CA CYS A 222 -10.77 20.97 -15.77
C CYS A 222 -11.91 21.97 -15.50
N PRO A 223 -12.76 22.28 -16.50
CA PRO A 223 -13.77 23.33 -16.39
C PRO A 223 -14.82 23.08 -15.30
N VAL A 224 -15.23 21.82 -15.08
CA VAL A 224 -16.24 21.47 -14.08
C VAL A 224 -15.65 21.53 -12.67
N LEU A 225 -14.49 20.91 -12.42
CA LEU A 225 -13.80 21.00 -11.14
C LEU A 225 -13.49 22.46 -10.79
N PHE A 226 -12.92 23.21 -11.74
CA PHE A 226 -12.58 24.61 -11.53
C PHE A 226 -13.81 25.44 -11.14
N LYS A 227 -14.92 25.30 -11.89
CA LYS A 227 -16.15 26.04 -11.59
C LYS A 227 -16.73 25.74 -10.20
N ASN A 228 -16.61 24.50 -9.73
CA ASN A 228 -17.27 24.05 -8.49
C ASN A 228 -16.38 24.17 -7.25
N LEU A 229 -15.06 24.06 -7.40
CA LEU A 229 -14.13 23.95 -6.27
C LEU A 229 -13.16 25.12 -6.16
N TRP A 230 -12.82 25.78 -7.28
CA TRP A 230 -11.87 26.89 -7.27
C TRP A 230 -12.53 28.15 -6.69
N LYS A 231 -11.89 28.73 -5.66
CA LYS A 231 -12.39 29.92 -4.92
C LYS A 231 -11.60 31.17 -5.28
#